data_AF-A0A936GNB5-F1
#
_entry.id   AF-A0A936GNB5-F1
#
_cell.length_a   1.000
_cell.length_b   1.000
_cell.length_c   1.000
_cell.angle_alpha   90.00
_cell.angle_beta   90.00
_cell.angle_gamma   90.00
#
_symmetry.space_group_name_H-M   'P 1'
#
loop_
_entity.id
_entity.type
_entity.pdbx_description
1 polymer ?
#
loop_
_entity_poly.entity_id
_entity_poly.type
_entity_poly.pdbx_seq_one_letter_code
_entity_poly.pdbx_strand_id
1 'polypeptide(L)'
;MAFDHHGDILHYRVSEKGIANTPESKNWNASLFGNIRNFLISGKPIELVTYPRFVNMPNGDLLYECRIGTSGSGDSYLWQYKAASGMWSEIGKYIDGISLDPDQNAYINGIHYDKNGRLHTSWVWRQTPNAVTNHDVYYAFSDDNGFTWKNDKNQIIGRANSDVMSLESSGLKIISIAQNRGLINQESQVVDSKGGIHILQSYMLNTEPDNSSNFWASRDKAYLRHIYKDENGIWQNDIIPAISRNRSQIAIDKFDNLYVIAPDYRIYFASAQNKWKKWTALDISADKSMINEGLIDREALVENHILSFVFSQMQNKIIVPYYLLENLQKGNGTGLRAAYYNDTIFSNLAYQNLDSINYQWTGKRAFSGVSLENFSTEWSGSLETQFAEAYSIYINTSAKIKVWINDILVISGEGSTTQEYEYELPILPTHQYKIKIAAVFKEQPATIELWWKSASQEKSIIPKSQLHADNEILPTYKTANIELKKGWNLVTIPFNMPSKNIDEFFPNAIEIKTMDTYFNKMNLLFLQSLQKSESGVAYLIKNNIDETIQISGSLLNLSNSIQLKKRWNLFPYSLVSAQKAIDLFAENWDNVEKIRSFDNQYIKGSTNNANTFTLIPTKAYYIYCNKDFIFNW
;
A
#
# COMPACT_ATOMS: atom_id res chain seq x y z
N MET A 1 -11.40 -15.89 8.72
CA MET A 1 -10.98 -17.25 8.34
C MET A 1 -12.14 -18.22 8.54
N ALA A 2 -12.42 -19.07 7.56
CA ALA A 2 -13.37 -20.18 7.66
C ALA A 2 -12.62 -21.47 7.28
N PHE A 3 -12.82 -22.56 8.02
CA PHE A 3 -11.96 -23.76 7.94
C PHE A 3 -12.68 -25.03 8.41
N ASP A 4 -12.16 -26.20 8.02
CA ASP A 4 -12.60 -27.51 8.52
C ASP A 4 -14.10 -27.79 8.24
N HIS A 5 -14.47 -27.86 6.95
CA HIS A 5 -15.82 -28.22 6.53
C HIS A 5 -15.83 -29.25 5.40
N HIS A 6 -16.67 -30.26 5.55
CA HIS A 6 -17.09 -31.23 4.54
C HIS A 6 -18.55 -31.65 4.80
N GLY A 7 -19.46 -30.68 4.67
CA GLY A 7 -20.86 -30.84 5.10
C GLY A 7 -21.06 -30.54 6.58
N ASP A 8 -20.19 -29.72 7.16
CA ASP A 8 -20.19 -29.41 8.58
C ASP A 8 -20.93 -28.10 8.90
N ILE A 9 -21.15 -27.85 10.18
CA ILE A 9 -21.51 -26.52 10.64
C ILE A 9 -20.37 -25.53 10.36
N LEU A 10 -20.70 -24.27 10.09
CA LEU A 10 -19.67 -23.25 9.87
C LEU A 10 -18.71 -23.17 11.08
N HIS A 11 -17.43 -23.19 10.79
CA HIS A 11 -16.36 -22.75 11.69
C HIS A 11 -15.71 -21.49 11.11
N TYR A 12 -16.01 -20.35 11.72
CA TYR A 12 -15.55 -19.03 11.28
C TYR A 12 -15.01 -18.23 12.46
N ARG A 13 -13.92 -17.50 12.26
CA ARG A 13 -13.39 -16.52 13.24
C ARG A 13 -12.73 -15.33 12.55
N VAL A 14 -12.62 -14.22 13.27
CA VAL A 14 -12.08 -12.94 12.79
C VAL A 14 -10.93 -12.51 13.68
N SER A 15 -9.91 -11.90 13.08
CA SER A 15 -8.78 -11.34 13.81
C SER A 15 -9.15 -10.03 14.51
N GLU A 16 -8.25 -9.51 15.33
CA GLU A 16 -8.25 -8.10 15.73
C GLU A 16 -8.16 -7.20 14.50
N LYS A 17 -8.78 -6.02 14.58
CA LYS A 17 -8.80 -5.03 13.50
C LYS A 17 -7.41 -4.44 13.28
N GLY A 18 -6.97 -4.36 12.02
CA GLY A 18 -5.71 -3.72 11.63
C GLY A 18 -4.45 -4.56 11.84
N ILE A 19 -4.55 -5.79 12.33
CA ILE A 19 -3.38 -6.65 12.59
C ILE A 19 -2.51 -6.87 11.34
N ALA A 20 -3.15 -6.97 10.17
CA ALA A 20 -2.49 -7.18 8.89
C ALA A 20 -1.78 -5.93 8.34
N ASN A 21 -2.03 -4.73 8.91
CA ASN A 21 -1.41 -3.48 8.43
C ASN A 21 0.03 -3.32 8.94
N THR A 22 0.37 -4.00 10.04
CA THR A 22 1.69 -3.93 10.67
C THR A 22 2.11 -5.33 11.15
N PRO A 23 2.22 -6.31 10.25
CA PRO A 23 2.38 -7.72 10.61
C PRO A 23 3.67 -7.97 11.41
N GLU A 24 4.74 -7.23 11.09
CA GLU A 24 6.06 -7.30 11.75
C GLU A 24 6.01 -6.82 13.22
N SER A 25 5.03 -5.98 13.58
CA SER A 25 4.91 -5.41 14.92
C SER A 25 4.18 -6.33 15.91
N LYS A 26 3.70 -7.49 15.45
CA LYS A 26 2.81 -8.38 16.21
C LYS A 26 3.40 -9.78 16.29
N ASN A 27 3.25 -10.41 17.46
CA ASN A 27 3.53 -11.83 17.61
C ASN A 27 2.31 -12.65 17.18
N TRP A 28 2.40 -13.32 16.03
CA TRP A 28 1.29 -14.07 15.43
C TRP A 28 0.95 -15.32 16.26
N ASN A 29 -0.18 -15.26 16.97
CA ASN A 29 -0.68 -16.39 17.73
C ASN A 29 -2.21 -16.38 17.83
N ALA A 30 -2.78 -17.44 18.41
CA ALA A 30 -4.22 -17.66 18.43
C ALA A 30 -5.01 -16.59 19.20
N SER A 31 -4.40 -15.84 20.12
CA SER A 31 -5.07 -14.77 20.88
C SER A 31 -5.50 -13.59 20.01
N LEU A 32 -4.90 -13.42 18.83
CA LEU A 32 -5.20 -12.35 17.89
C LEU A 32 -6.56 -12.52 17.18
N PHE A 33 -7.34 -13.53 17.52
CA PHE A 33 -8.63 -13.78 16.90
C PHE A 33 -9.68 -14.13 17.95
N GLY A 34 -10.93 -13.79 17.64
CA GLY A 34 -12.08 -14.18 18.46
C GLY A 34 -12.39 -15.67 18.42
N ASN A 35 -13.39 -16.05 19.20
CA ASN A 35 -13.93 -17.40 19.26
C ASN A 35 -14.39 -17.91 17.89
N ILE A 36 -14.32 -19.23 17.71
CA ILE A 36 -14.97 -19.91 16.58
C ILE A 36 -16.47 -19.72 16.71
N ARG A 37 -17.11 -19.27 15.63
CA ARG A 37 -18.56 -19.08 15.51
C ARG A 37 -19.10 -19.85 14.30
N ASN A 38 -20.36 -20.22 14.40
CA ASN A 38 -21.11 -20.94 13.37
C ASN A 38 -22.02 -20.06 12.51
N PHE A 39 -21.84 -18.74 12.60
CA PHE A 39 -22.65 -17.78 11.88
C PHE A 39 -21.78 -16.67 11.27
N LEU A 40 -22.24 -16.13 10.15
CA LEU A 40 -21.79 -14.84 9.62
C LEU A 40 -22.62 -13.70 10.20
N ILE A 41 -23.93 -13.92 10.34
CA ILE A 41 -24.92 -12.97 10.89
C ILE A 41 -25.38 -13.51 12.25
N SER A 42 -25.27 -12.69 13.30
CA SER A 42 -25.60 -13.13 14.67
C SER A 42 -27.00 -13.73 14.76
N GLY A 43 -27.12 -14.90 15.40
CA GLY A 43 -28.38 -15.64 15.51
C GLY A 43 -28.78 -16.47 14.27
N LYS A 44 -27.96 -16.50 13.20
CA LYS A 44 -28.20 -17.30 12.00
C LYS A 44 -27.05 -18.29 11.74
N PRO A 45 -27.06 -19.48 12.37
CA PRO A 45 -26.10 -20.53 12.07
C PRO A 45 -26.16 -20.96 10.60
N ILE A 46 -25.02 -21.36 10.03
CA ILE A 46 -24.93 -21.94 8.68
C ILE A 46 -24.48 -23.39 8.83
N GLU A 47 -25.27 -24.31 8.29
CA GLU A 47 -25.05 -25.76 8.35
C GLU A 47 -24.67 -26.32 6.96
N LEU A 48 -24.12 -27.54 6.94
CA LEU A 48 -23.75 -28.28 5.72
C LEU A 48 -22.77 -27.52 4.80
N VAL A 49 -21.89 -26.71 5.37
CA VAL A 49 -20.90 -25.92 4.64
C VAL A 49 -19.85 -26.83 4.02
N THR A 50 -19.49 -26.56 2.78
CA THR A 50 -18.30 -27.09 2.11
C THR A 50 -17.69 -26.01 1.21
N TYR A 51 -16.36 -25.99 1.09
CA TYR A 51 -15.60 -25.11 0.19
C TYR A 51 -15.84 -23.60 0.45
N PRO A 52 -15.54 -23.09 1.66
CA PRO A 52 -15.60 -21.65 1.90
C PRO A 52 -14.60 -20.89 1.01
N ARG A 53 -15.04 -19.79 0.39
CA ARG A 53 -14.22 -18.87 -0.40
C ARG A 53 -14.47 -17.44 0.05
N PHE A 54 -13.39 -16.68 0.23
CA PHE A 54 -13.45 -15.23 0.40
C PHE A 54 -12.98 -14.57 -0.91
N VAL A 55 -13.70 -13.57 -1.38
CA VAL A 55 -13.35 -12.79 -2.58
C VAL A 55 -13.23 -11.33 -2.19
N ASN A 56 -12.12 -10.69 -2.57
CA ASN A 56 -11.94 -9.26 -2.41
C ASN A 56 -12.90 -8.52 -3.36
N MET A 57 -13.70 -7.61 -2.81
CA MET A 57 -14.52 -6.71 -3.63
C MET A 57 -13.72 -5.46 -4.01
N PRO A 58 -13.92 -4.87 -5.20
CA PRO A 58 -13.15 -3.68 -5.64
C PRO A 58 -13.28 -2.45 -4.74
N ASN A 59 -14.34 -2.38 -3.93
CA ASN A 59 -14.56 -1.29 -2.97
C ASN A 59 -13.91 -1.55 -1.58
N GLY A 60 -13.14 -2.62 -1.41
CA GLY A 60 -12.50 -3.01 -0.15
C GLY A 60 -13.38 -3.83 0.80
N ASP A 61 -14.60 -4.19 0.39
CA ASP A 61 -15.46 -5.15 1.07
C ASP A 61 -15.05 -6.61 0.76
N LEU A 62 -15.75 -7.60 1.34
CA LEU A 62 -15.55 -9.01 1.01
C LEU A 62 -16.85 -9.68 0.57
N LEU A 63 -16.74 -10.60 -0.37
CA LEU A 63 -17.77 -11.60 -0.65
C LEU A 63 -17.37 -12.93 0.01
N TYR A 64 -18.34 -13.65 0.55
CA TYR A 64 -18.17 -15.02 1.01
C TYR A 64 -19.05 -15.94 0.16
N GLU A 65 -18.44 -16.93 -0.46
CA GLU A 65 -19.10 -17.97 -1.24
C GLU A 65 -18.86 -19.32 -0.56
N CYS A 66 -19.90 -20.14 -0.51
CA CYS A 66 -19.74 -21.54 -0.13
C CYS A 66 -20.80 -22.41 -0.79
N ARG A 67 -20.54 -23.72 -0.78
CA ARG A 67 -21.53 -24.73 -1.10
C ARG A 67 -22.24 -25.18 0.17
N ILE A 68 -23.57 -25.23 0.15
CA ILE A 68 -24.39 -25.81 1.21
C ILE A 68 -24.98 -27.13 0.71
N GLY A 69 -24.70 -28.23 1.39
CA GLY A 69 -25.16 -29.58 1.04
C GLY A 69 -24.05 -30.64 1.08
N THR A 70 -24.33 -31.83 0.55
CA THR A 70 -23.44 -33.00 0.53
C THR A 70 -22.94 -33.32 -0.88
N SER A 71 -21.98 -34.24 -1.07
CA SER A 71 -21.47 -34.56 -2.42
C SER A 71 -22.59 -35.12 -3.32
N GLY A 72 -22.85 -34.48 -4.46
CA GLY A 72 -23.96 -34.86 -5.35
C GLY A 72 -25.33 -34.35 -4.92
N SER A 73 -25.42 -33.51 -3.88
CA SER A 73 -26.62 -32.72 -3.55
C SER A 73 -26.22 -31.42 -2.84
N GLY A 74 -26.04 -30.31 -3.56
CA GLY A 74 -25.71 -29.04 -2.92
C GLY A 74 -25.80 -27.80 -3.82
N ASP A 75 -26.13 -26.70 -3.17
CA ASP A 75 -26.42 -25.38 -3.74
C ASP A 75 -25.27 -24.40 -3.46
N SER A 76 -25.10 -23.37 -4.30
CA SER A 76 -24.11 -22.31 -4.08
C SER A 76 -24.74 -21.04 -3.52
N TYR A 77 -24.13 -20.48 -2.46
CA TYR A 77 -24.64 -19.33 -1.70
C TYR A 77 -23.63 -18.19 -1.58
N LEU A 78 -24.14 -16.97 -1.40
CA LEU A 78 -23.36 -15.75 -1.24
C LEU A 78 -23.76 -14.92 -0.02
N TRP A 79 -22.76 -14.31 0.61
CA TRP A 79 -22.88 -13.25 1.62
C TRP A 79 -21.91 -12.12 1.31
N GLN A 80 -22.26 -10.91 1.71
CA GLN A 80 -21.41 -9.73 1.58
C GLN A 80 -21.02 -9.20 2.96
N TYR A 81 -19.76 -8.82 3.13
CA TYR A 81 -19.22 -8.17 4.31
C TYR A 81 -18.89 -6.71 4.01
N LYS A 82 -19.39 -5.79 4.83
CA LYS A 82 -19.06 -4.36 4.71
C LYS A 82 -17.91 -4.01 5.65
N ALA A 83 -16.77 -3.60 5.11
CA ALA A 83 -15.57 -3.27 5.88
C ALA A 83 -15.79 -2.11 6.85
N ALA A 84 -16.61 -1.12 6.46
CA ALA A 84 -16.90 0.06 7.27
C ALA A 84 -17.63 -0.28 8.59
N SER A 85 -18.58 -1.22 8.55
CA SER A 85 -19.36 -1.63 9.73
C SER A 85 -18.85 -2.92 10.39
N GLY A 86 -18.07 -3.73 9.67
CA GLY A 86 -17.64 -5.04 10.11
C GLY A 86 -18.77 -6.09 10.12
N MET A 87 -19.83 -5.87 9.35
CA MET A 87 -21.03 -6.72 9.37
C MET A 87 -21.23 -7.48 8.05
N TRP A 88 -21.74 -8.71 8.18
CA TRP A 88 -22.22 -9.52 7.06
C TRP A 88 -23.71 -9.26 6.78
N SER A 89 -24.09 -9.34 5.51
CA SER A 89 -25.46 -9.44 5.01
C SER A 89 -25.57 -10.59 4.02
N GLU A 90 -26.73 -11.21 3.96
CA GLU A 90 -27.01 -12.33 3.05
C GLU A 90 -27.38 -11.81 1.65
N ILE A 91 -26.78 -12.39 0.62
CA ILE A 91 -27.22 -12.24 -0.77
C ILE A 91 -28.12 -13.44 -1.13
N GLY A 92 -27.65 -14.65 -0.81
CA GLY A 92 -28.45 -15.87 -0.89
C GLY A 92 -27.96 -16.93 -1.87
N LYS A 93 -28.81 -17.93 -2.10
CA LYS A 93 -28.61 -18.96 -3.13
C LYS A 93 -28.56 -18.29 -4.51
N TYR A 94 -27.57 -18.61 -5.33
CA TYR A 94 -27.46 -18.08 -6.69
C TYR A 94 -27.36 -19.15 -7.78
N ILE A 95 -26.96 -20.38 -7.42
CA ILE A 95 -27.05 -21.56 -8.28
C ILE A 95 -27.76 -22.68 -7.52
N ASP A 96 -28.80 -23.21 -8.14
CA ASP A 96 -29.55 -24.37 -7.67
C ASP A 96 -28.94 -25.66 -8.21
N GLY A 97 -28.66 -26.58 -7.29
CA GLY A 97 -28.14 -27.90 -7.61
C GLY A 97 -28.98 -29.07 -7.15
N ILE A 98 -30.10 -28.83 -6.43
CA ILE A 98 -30.87 -29.89 -5.75
C ILE A 98 -32.35 -29.96 -6.13
N SER A 99 -32.88 -29.01 -6.93
CA SER A 99 -34.33 -28.99 -7.22
C SER A 99 -34.74 -29.83 -8.44
N LEU A 100 -33.79 -30.48 -9.11
CA LEU A 100 -34.04 -31.34 -10.28
C LEU A 100 -33.92 -32.83 -9.89
N ASP A 101 -34.60 -33.71 -10.62
CA ASP A 101 -34.49 -35.17 -10.43
C ASP A 101 -33.82 -35.84 -11.65
N PRO A 102 -32.61 -36.40 -11.51
CA PRO A 102 -31.76 -36.35 -10.32
C PRO A 102 -31.12 -34.96 -10.14
N ASP A 103 -30.65 -34.68 -8.92
CA ASP A 103 -29.89 -33.47 -8.57
C ASP A 103 -28.80 -33.16 -9.60
N GLN A 104 -28.61 -31.87 -9.91
CA GLN A 104 -27.65 -31.41 -10.90
C GLN A 104 -26.65 -30.50 -10.20
N ASN A 105 -25.47 -30.99 -9.87
CA ASN A 105 -24.60 -30.28 -8.93
C ASN A 105 -23.65 -29.34 -9.65
N ALA A 106 -23.75 -28.05 -9.36
CA ALA A 106 -22.78 -27.08 -9.84
C ALA A 106 -21.50 -27.14 -9.01
N TYR A 107 -20.37 -27.15 -9.69
CA TYR A 107 -19.06 -27.00 -9.10
C TYR A 107 -18.31 -25.85 -9.75
N ILE A 108 -18.29 -24.70 -9.07
CA ILE A 108 -17.64 -23.51 -9.60
C ILE A 108 -16.12 -23.69 -9.70
N ASN A 109 -15.55 -23.21 -10.80
CA ASN A 109 -14.11 -23.07 -11.00
C ASN A 109 -13.56 -21.86 -10.25
N GLY A 110 -14.39 -20.82 -10.07
CA GLY A 110 -14.09 -19.67 -9.24
C GLY A 110 -15.15 -18.58 -9.33
N ILE A 111 -14.91 -17.51 -8.57
CA ILE A 111 -15.76 -16.33 -8.52
C ILE A 111 -14.85 -15.12 -8.29
N HIS A 112 -14.79 -14.22 -9.28
CA HIS A 112 -13.79 -13.14 -9.30
C HIS A 112 -14.40 -11.85 -9.83
N TYR A 113 -14.01 -10.72 -9.24
CA TYR A 113 -14.32 -9.41 -9.78
C TYR A 113 -13.34 -9.04 -10.89
N ASP A 114 -13.85 -8.36 -11.93
CA ASP A 114 -13.02 -7.56 -12.83
C ASP A 114 -12.74 -6.17 -12.23
N LYS A 115 -11.85 -5.42 -12.88
CA LYS A 115 -11.51 -4.05 -12.46
C LYS A 115 -12.68 -3.05 -12.52
N ASN A 116 -13.76 -3.39 -13.21
CA ASN A 116 -14.95 -2.55 -13.37
C ASN A 116 -16.04 -2.87 -12.35
N GLY A 117 -15.83 -3.85 -11.46
CA GLY A 117 -16.82 -4.28 -10.48
C GLY A 117 -17.78 -5.37 -10.96
N ARG A 118 -17.56 -5.96 -12.13
CA ARG A 118 -18.34 -7.11 -12.61
C ARG A 118 -17.82 -8.39 -11.95
N LEU A 119 -18.74 -9.16 -11.38
CA LEU A 119 -18.46 -10.45 -10.76
C LEU A 119 -18.65 -11.58 -11.77
N HIS A 120 -17.64 -12.41 -11.98
CA HIS A 120 -17.63 -13.50 -12.95
C HIS A 120 -17.59 -14.86 -12.26
N THR A 121 -18.39 -15.82 -12.72
CA THR A 121 -18.28 -17.23 -12.29
C THR A 121 -18.42 -18.19 -13.45
N SER A 122 -17.69 -19.30 -13.39
CA SER A 122 -17.82 -20.43 -14.30
C SER A 122 -17.88 -21.73 -13.52
N TRP A 123 -18.55 -22.74 -14.07
CA TRP A 123 -18.75 -24.03 -13.40
C TRP A 123 -18.95 -25.17 -14.38
N VAL A 124 -18.89 -26.38 -13.85
CA VAL A 124 -19.31 -27.61 -14.52
C VAL A 124 -20.49 -28.22 -13.75
N TRP A 125 -21.32 -29.00 -14.43
CA TRP A 125 -22.39 -29.77 -13.78
C TRP A 125 -21.97 -31.20 -13.52
N ARG A 126 -22.55 -31.80 -12.48
CA ARG A 126 -22.42 -33.23 -12.17
C ARG A 126 -23.78 -33.82 -11.81
N GLN A 127 -24.23 -34.79 -12.60
CA GLN A 127 -25.56 -35.40 -12.50
C GLN A 127 -25.70 -36.43 -11.36
N THR A 128 -24.60 -37.01 -10.89
CA THR A 128 -24.59 -37.98 -9.78
C THR A 128 -23.42 -37.70 -8.83
N PRO A 129 -23.31 -38.34 -7.66
CA PRO A 129 -22.10 -38.23 -6.85
C PRO A 129 -20.81 -38.67 -7.57
N ASN A 130 -20.91 -39.46 -8.65
CA ASN A 130 -19.77 -39.97 -9.40
C ASN A 130 -19.21 -38.92 -10.39
N ALA A 131 -17.91 -38.62 -10.26
CA ALA A 131 -17.21 -37.64 -11.09
C ALA A 131 -17.19 -37.95 -12.60
N VAL A 132 -17.43 -39.21 -13.02
CA VAL A 132 -17.59 -39.54 -14.45
C VAL A 132 -18.75 -38.80 -15.10
N THR A 133 -19.72 -38.36 -14.29
CA THR A 133 -20.91 -37.62 -14.73
C THR A 133 -20.70 -36.11 -14.78
N ASN A 134 -19.46 -35.61 -14.58
CA ASN A 134 -19.15 -34.22 -14.87
C ASN A 134 -19.36 -33.94 -16.37
N HIS A 135 -20.03 -32.85 -16.71
CA HIS A 135 -20.27 -32.45 -18.10
C HIS A 135 -20.35 -30.93 -18.25
N ASP A 136 -20.08 -30.50 -19.49
CA ASP A 136 -20.16 -29.13 -19.98
C ASP A 136 -19.37 -28.07 -19.17
N VAL A 137 -19.26 -26.86 -19.71
CA VAL A 137 -18.78 -25.67 -18.99
C VAL A 137 -19.77 -24.54 -19.17
N TYR A 138 -20.10 -23.89 -18.06
CA TYR A 138 -21.08 -22.81 -17.97
C TYR A 138 -20.42 -21.52 -17.46
N TYR A 139 -21.03 -20.38 -17.76
CA TYR A 139 -20.55 -19.07 -17.36
C TYR A 139 -21.71 -18.09 -17.14
N ALA A 140 -21.56 -17.24 -16.12
CA ALA A 140 -22.44 -16.11 -15.84
C ALA A 140 -21.63 -14.96 -15.22
N PHE A 141 -22.20 -13.76 -15.26
CA PHE A 141 -21.67 -12.62 -14.52
C PHE A 141 -22.76 -11.80 -13.84
N SER A 142 -22.38 -10.98 -12.87
CA SER A 142 -23.25 -10.03 -12.17
C SER A 142 -22.61 -8.64 -12.15
N ASP A 143 -23.41 -7.60 -12.40
CA ASP A 143 -22.99 -6.19 -12.31
C ASP A 143 -23.40 -5.54 -10.98
N ASP A 144 -24.01 -6.33 -10.08
CA ASP A 144 -24.59 -5.89 -8.81
C ASP A 144 -24.20 -6.83 -7.67
N ASN A 145 -22.93 -7.22 -7.61
CA ASN A 145 -22.35 -8.00 -6.49
C ASN A 145 -23.01 -9.37 -6.21
N GLY A 146 -23.58 -10.01 -7.24
CA GLY A 146 -24.19 -11.33 -7.15
C GLY A 146 -25.70 -11.34 -6.89
N PHE A 147 -26.36 -10.19 -6.83
CA PHE A 147 -27.83 -10.13 -6.68
C PHE A 147 -28.56 -10.56 -7.97
N THR A 148 -28.09 -10.10 -9.14
CA THR A 148 -28.64 -10.44 -10.46
C THR A 148 -27.55 -11.03 -11.34
N TRP A 149 -27.86 -12.16 -11.99
CA TRP A 149 -26.95 -12.88 -12.86
C TRP A 149 -27.38 -12.83 -14.31
N LYS A 150 -26.41 -12.59 -15.19
CA LYS A 150 -26.58 -12.45 -16.63
C LYS A 150 -25.73 -13.48 -17.37
N ASN A 151 -26.23 -13.91 -18.52
CA ASN A 151 -25.43 -14.67 -19.47
C ASN A 151 -24.50 -13.77 -20.28
N ASP A 152 -23.70 -14.39 -21.14
CA ASP A 152 -22.70 -13.74 -21.98
C ASP A 152 -23.27 -12.85 -23.12
N LYS A 153 -24.60 -12.76 -23.22
CA LYS A 153 -25.37 -11.85 -24.09
C LYS A 153 -26.05 -10.72 -23.32
N ASN A 154 -25.67 -10.49 -22.06
CA ASN A 154 -26.27 -9.51 -21.13
C ASN A 154 -27.75 -9.76 -20.78
N GLN A 155 -28.28 -10.97 -21.02
CA GLN A 155 -29.65 -11.31 -20.62
C GLN A 155 -29.66 -11.72 -19.15
N ILE A 156 -30.60 -11.20 -18.36
CA ILE A 156 -30.79 -11.63 -16.97
C ILE A 156 -31.32 -13.07 -16.98
N ILE A 157 -30.57 -13.98 -16.36
CA ILE A 157 -30.91 -15.40 -16.27
C ILE A 157 -31.26 -15.82 -14.84
N GLY A 158 -30.82 -15.06 -13.83
CA GLY A 158 -31.23 -15.33 -12.47
C GLY A 158 -31.10 -14.18 -11.50
N ARG A 159 -31.74 -14.33 -10.33
CA ARG A 159 -31.71 -13.44 -9.17
C ARG A 159 -31.54 -14.28 -7.92
N ALA A 160 -30.54 -13.93 -7.10
CA ALA A 160 -30.26 -14.67 -5.89
C ALA A 160 -31.50 -14.72 -4.97
N ASN A 161 -31.71 -15.84 -4.28
CA ASN A 161 -32.83 -16.11 -3.36
C ASN A 161 -34.26 -16.03 -3.95
N SER A 162 -34.44 -15.89 -5.26
CA SER A 162 -35.77 -15.81 -5.87
C SER A 162 -35.90 -16.65 -7.14
N ASP A 163 -35.11 -16.35 -8.16
CA ASP A 163 -35.13 -16.98 -9.47
C ASP A 163 -33.72 -17.40 -9.84
N VAL A 164 -33.21 -18.45 -9.19
CA VAL A 164 -31.79 -18.79 -9.20
C VAL A 164 -31.38 -19.51 -10.49
N MET A 165 -30.11 -19.44 -10.86
CA MET A 165 -29.61 -20.18 -12.03
C MET A 165 -29.65 -21.69 -11.77
N SER A 166 -30.04 -22.49 -12.75
CA SER A 166 -30.08 -23.96 -12.68
C SER A 166 -29.56 -24.58 -13.98
N LEU A 167 -29.54 -25.92 -14.07
CA LEU A 167 -29.21 -26.61 -15.32
C LEU A 167 -30.19 -26.27 -16.47
N GLU A 168 -31.45 -25.98 -16.14
CA GLU A 168 -32.49 -25.64 -17.14
C GLU A 168 -32.42 -24.18 -17.60
N SER A 169 -31.63 -23.33 -16.93
CA SER A 169 -31.42 -21.94 -17.32
C SER A 169 -30.72 -21.83 -18.68
N SER A 170 -31.47 -21.41 -19.69
CA SER A 170 -30.95 -21.27 -21.05
C SER A 170 -29.85 -20.19 -21.20
N GLY A 171 -28.91 -20.42 -22.12
CA GLY A 171 -27.91 -19.42 -22.50
C GLY A 171 -26.68 -19.31 -21.59
N LEU A 172 -26.53 -20.16 -20.57
CA LEU A 172 -25.37 -20.17 -19.67
C LEU A 172 -24.24 -21.13 -20.11
N LYS A 173 -24.56 -22.15 -20.91
CA LYS A 173 -23.58 -23.12 -21.43
C LYS A 173 -22.67 -22.48 -22.47
N ILE A 174 -21.36 -22.59 -22.29
CA ILE A 174 -20.36 -22.01 -23.20
C ILE A 174 -19.56 -23.06 -23.97
N ILE A 175 -19.33 -24.24 -23.38
CA ILE A 175 -18.63 -25.36 -24.02
C ILE A 175 -19.40 -26.65 -23.74
N SER A 176 -19.69 -27.42 -24.80
CA SER A 176 -20.30 -28.74 -24.67
C SER A 176 -19.22 -29.80 -24.43
N ILE A 177 -19.38 -30.58 -23.37
CA ILE A 177 -18.49 -31.70 -23.02
C ILE A 177 -19.36 -32.84 -22.51
N ALA A 178 -19.31 -33.98 -23.17
CA ALA A 178 -20.04 -35.17 -22.73
C ALA A 178 -19.51 -35.69 -21.38
N GLN A 179 -20.31 -36.53 -20.72
CA GLN A 179 -19.83 -37.33 -19.59
C GLN A 179 -18.75 -38.33 -20.03
N ASN A 180 -18.06 -38.96 -19.07
CA ASN A 180 -16.99 -39.95 -19.31
C ASN A 180 -15.73 -39.39 -19.98
N ARG A 181 -15.54 -38.07 -19.93
CA ARG A 181 -14.40 -37.38 -20.56
C ARG A 181 -13.28 -36.99 -19.59
N GLY A 182 -13.33 -37.49 -18.36
CA GLY A 182 -12.38 -37.09 -17.32
C GLY A 182 -12.42 -35.59 -17.04
N LEU A 183 -13.56 -34.94 -17.26
CA LEU A 183 -13.75 -33.54 -16.91
C LEU A 183 -13.64 -33.39 -15.39
N ILE A 184 -12.65 -32.63 -14.92
CA ILE A 184 -12.52 -32.35 -13.50
C ILE A 184 -13.42 -31.17 -13.12
N ASN A 185 -13.88 -31.12 -11.88
CA ASN A 185 -14.69 -30.00 -11.37
C ASN A 185 -13.86 -29.13 -10.42
N GLN A 186 -14.24 -27.87 -10.23
CA GLN A 186 -13.54 -26.90 -9.37
C GLN A 186 -12.06 -26.69 -9.74
N GLU A 187 -11.77 -26.44 -11.01
CA GLU A 187 -10.38 -26.23 -11.43
C GLU A 187 -9.90 -24.81 -11.13
N SER A 188 -9.96 -23.87 -12.08
CA SER A 188 -9.66 -22.46 -11.79
C SER A 188 -10.09 -21.52 -12.90
N GLN A 189 -10.13 -20.22 -12.60
CA GLN A 189 -10.34 -19.15 -13.55
C GLN A 189 -9.63 -17.88 -13.08
N VAL A 190 -9.44 -16.92 -13.99
CA VAL A 190 -9.02 -15.53 -13.72
C VAL A 190 -9.73 -14.57 -14.67
N VAL A 191 -9.61 -13.27 -14.42
CA VAL A 191 -10.17 -12.21 -15.26
C VAL A 191 -9.04 -11.26 -15.65
N ASP A 192 -8.97 -10.88 -16.93
CA ASP A 192 -7.96 -9.97 -17.43
C ASP A 192 -8.27 -8.49 -17.13
N SER A 193 -7.29 -7.62 -17.40
CA SER A 193 -7.41 -6.19 -17.21
C SER A 193 -8.49 -5.54 -18.08
N LYS A 194 -9.09 -6.25 -19.04
CA LYS A 194 -10.18 -5.77 -19.91
C LYS A 194 -11.55 -6.34 -19.50
N GLY A 195 -11.63 -7.16 -18.47
CA GLY A 195 -12.86 -7.83 -18.02
C GLY A 195 -13.17 -9.14 -18.77
N GLY A 196 -12.19 -9.66 -19.53
CA GLY A 196 -12.26 -10.96 -20.20
C GLY A 196 -12.00 -12.09 -19.21
N ILE A 197 -12.90 -13.08 -19.15
CA ILE A 197 -12.70 -14.27 -18.31
C ILE A 197 -11.82 -15.30 -19.01
N HIS A 198 -10.89 -15.88 -18.26
CA HIS A 198 -10.03 -17.00 -18.63
C HIS A 198 -10.32 -18.18 -17.71
N ILE A 199 -10.88 -19.25 -18.28
CA ILE A 199 -11.27 -20.45 -17.54
C ILE A 199 -10.27 -21.55 -17.88
N LEU A 200 -9.71 -22.18 -16.84
CA LEU A 200 -8.89 -23.37 -16.97
C LEU A 200 -9.76 -24.59 -16.71
N GLN A 201 -9.71 -25.54 -17.63
CA GLN A 201 -10.45 -26.78 -17.52
C GLN A 201 -9.59 -27.93 -18.06
N SER A 202 -9.75 -29.15 -17.55
CA SER A 202 -9.00 -30.31 -18.05
C SER A 202 -9.90 -31.52 -18.29
N TYR A 203 -9.74 -32.13 -19.45
CA TYR A 203 -10.51 -33.29 -19.92
C TYR A 203 -9.88 -33.92 -21.19
N MET A 204 -10.32 -35.12 -21.55
CA MET A 204 -9.90 -35.85 -22.75
C MET A 204 -10.39 -35.19 -24.04
N LEU A 205 -9.66 -35.37 -25.15
CA LEU A 205 -10.06 -34.82 -26.44
C LEU A 205 -11.28 -35.54 -27.02
N ASN A 206 -12.15 -34.80 -27.74
CA ASN A 206 -13.38 -35.34 -28.35
C ASN A 206 -13.15 -36.49 -29.32
N THR A 207 -11.95 -36.58 -29.88
CA THR A 207 -11.50 -37.64 -30.79
C THR A 207 -11.03 -38.90 -30.07
N GLU A 208 -10.78 -38.84 -28.76
CA GLU A 208 -10.34 -40.01 -28.00
C GLU A 208 -11.53 -40.89 -27.61
N PRO A 209 -11.38 -42.24 -27.64
CA PRO A 209 -12.43 -43.15 -27.21
C PRO A 209 -12.79 -42.92 -25.74
N ASP A 210 -14.09 -42.98 -25.45
CA ASP A 210 -14.61 -42.91 -24.08
C ASP A 210 -13.98 -44.00 -23.20
N ASN A 211 -13.61 -43.61 -21.97
CA ASN A 211 -13.02 -44.53 -20.99
C ASN A 211 -13.92 -44.59 -19.74
N SER A 212 -15.14 -45.12 -19.94
CA SER A 212 -16.27 -45.06 -19.01
C SER A 212 -16.18 -45.94 -17.77
N SER A 213 -15.17 -46.82 -17.66
CA SER A 213 -15.05 -47.73 -16.52
C SER A 213 -14.35 -47.10 -15.30
N ASN A 214 -13.56 -46.03 -15.49
CA ASN A 214 -12.80 -45.40 -14.42
C ASN A 214 -12.51 -43.92 -14.73
N PHE A 215 -13.01 -43.01 -13.89
CA PHE A 215 -12.74 -41.57 -13.96
C PHE A 215 -11.23 -41.27 -14.07
N TRP A 216 -10.41 -41.94 -13.26
CA TRP A 216 -8.98 -41.70 -13.21
C TRP A 216 -8.24 -42.13 -14.47
N ALA A 217 -8.71 -43.19 -15.14
CA ALA A 217 -8.14 -43.61 -16.41
C ALA A 217 -8.44 -42.62 -17.55
N SER A 218 -9.51 -41.83 -17.42
CA SER A 218 -9.76 -40.68 -18.29
C SER A 218 -8.86 -39.49 -17.92
N ARG A 219 -8.63 -39.26 -16.62
CA ARG A 219 -7.73 -38.20 -16.12
C ARG A 219 -6.28 -38.38 -16.53
N ASP A 220 -5.81 -39.62 -16.64
CA ASP A 220 -4.45 -39.90 -17.12
C ASP A 220 -4.22 -39.46 -18.59
N LYS A 221 -5.29 -39.13 -19.33
CA LYS A 221 -5.26 -38.62 -20.72
C LYS A 221 -5.81 -37.20 -20.83
N ALA A 222 -6.16 -36.55 -19.72
CA ALA A 222 -6.81 -35.25 -19.76
C ALA A 222 -5.81 -34.14 -20.11
N TYR A 223 -6.16 -33.34 -21.12
CA TYR A 223 -5.39 -32.17 -21.51
C TYR A 223 -5.91 -30.95 -20.77
N LEU A 224 -5.02 -30.05 -20.39
CA LEU A 224 -5.39 -28.72 -19.94
C LEU A 224 -5.94 -27.89 -21.11
N ARG A 225 -6.97 -27.09 -20.83
CA ARG A 225 -7.74 -26.29 -21.79
C ARG A 225 -7.88 -24.88 -21.28
N HIS A 226 -7.55 -23.93 -22.15
CA HIS A 226 -7.76 -22.51 -21.93
C HIS A 226 -9.02 -22.07 -22.68
N ILE A 227 -10.08 -21.78 -21.92
CA ILE A 227 -11.36 -21.30 -22.44
C ILE A 227 -11.48 -19.80 -22.18
N TYR A 228 -11.74 -19.01 -23.22
CA TYR A 228 -11.83 -17.54 -23.15
C TYR A 228 -12.65 -16.99 -24.31
N LYS A 229 -13.06 -15.73 -24.25
CA LYS A 229 -13.62 -15.02 -25.42
C LYS A 229 -12.51 -14.31 -26.18
N ASP A 230 -12.46 -14.49 -27.50
CA ASP A 230 -11.58 -13.68 -28.34
C ASP A 230 -12.13 -12.26 -28.57
N GLU A 231 -11.38 -11.46 -29.33
CA GLU A 231 -11.73 -10.07 -29.64
C GLU A 231 -13.05 -9.91 -30.44
N ASN A 232 -13.55 -10.97 -31.06
CA ASN A 232 -14.82 -11.00 -31.77
C ASN A 232 -15.97 -11.47 -30.86
N GLY A 233 -15.69 -11.74 -29.58
CA GLY A 233 -16.65 -12.24 -28.61
C GLY A 233 -16.97 -13.73 -28.74
N ILE A 234 -16.17 -14.49 -29.51
CA ILE A 234 -16.36 -15.92 -29.74
C ILE A 234 -15.61 -16.70 -28.66
N TRP A 235 -16.28 -17.69 -28.06
CA TRP A 235 -15.66 -18.61 -27.11
C TRP A 235 -14.63 -19.51 -27.83
N GLN A 236 -13.39 -19.40 -27.38
CA GLN A 236 -12.26 -20.24 -27.75
C GLN A 236 -12.04 -21.31 -26.68
N ASN A 237 -11.35 -22.39 -27.05
CA ASN A 237 -11.11 -23.53 -26.18
C ASN A 237 -9.81 -24.22 -26.59
N ASP A 238 -8.70 -23.55 -26.33
CA ASP A 238 -7.38 -23.91 -26.82
C ASP A 238 -6.74 -24.99 -25.94
N ILE A 239 -5.88 -25.83 -26.52
CA ILE A 239 -5.14 -26.85 -25.78
C ILE A 239 -3.88 -26.22 -25.18
N ILE A 240 -3.65 -26.45 -23.90
CA ILE A 240 -2.35 -26.26 -23.25
C ILE A 240 -1.63 -27.62 -23.33
N PRO A 241 -0.41 -27.70 -23.88
CA PRO A 241 0.28 -28.98 -24.14
C PRO A 241 0.82 -29.61 -22.85
N ALA A 242 -0.10 -30.06 -22.01
CA ALA A 242 0.13 -30.58 -20.67
C ALA A 242 -0.98 -31.58 -20.31
N ILE A 243 -0.60 -32.81 -20.01
CA ILE A 243 -1.51 -33.79 -19.38
C ILE A 243 -1.62 -33.43 -17.91
N SER A 244 -2.85 -33.35 -17.40
CA SER A 244 -3.14 -33.05 -16.01
C SER A 244 -4.08 -34.08 -15.43
N ARG A 245 -3.58 -34.88 -14.49
CA ARG A 245 -4.39 -35.88 -13.78
C ARG A 245 -5.24 -35.26 -12.67
N ASN A 246 -4.69 -34.31 -11.91
CA ASN A 246 -5.39 -33.54 -10.87
C ASN A 246 -5.72 -32.13 -11.39
N ARG A 247 -6.29 -31.25 -10.57
CA ARG A 247 -6.58 -29.86 -10.95
C ARG A 247 -5.30 -29.03 -11.05
N SER A 248 -5.35 -28.06 -11.95
CA SER A 248 -4.33 -27.02 -12.10
C SER A 248 -4.89 -25.65 -11.71
N GLN A 249 -4.00 -24.69 -11.48
CA GLN A 249 -4.37 -23.30 -11.22
C GLN A 249 -3.92 -22.40 -12.36
N ILE A 250 -4.79 -21.47 -12.77
CA ILE A 250 -4.44 -20.35 -13.65
C ILE A 250 -4.33 -19.06 -12.84
N ALA A 251 -3.35 -18.25 -13.19
CA ALA A 251 -3.14 -16.89 -12.68
C ALA A 251 -2.80 -15.94 -13.84
N ILE A 252 -2.97 -14.64 -13.60
CA ILE A 252 -2.68 -13.60 -14.57
C ILE A 252 -1.86 -12.49 -13.90
N ASP A 253 -0.86 -11.96 -14.60
CA ASP A 253 -0.08 -10.82 -14.13
C ASP A 253 -0.71 -9.48 -14.54
N LYS A 254 -0.13 -8.36 -14.08
CA LYS A 254 -0.62 -7.01 -14.41
C LYS A 254 -0.55 -6.64 -15.91
N PHE A 255 0.13 -7.45 -16.72
CA PHE A 255 0.30 -7.28 -18.16
C PHE A 255 -0.60 -8.22 -18.97
N ASP A 256 -1.55 -8.86 -18.29
CA ASP A 256 -2.44 -9.88 -18.84
C ASP A 256 -1.73 -11.16 -19.30
N ASN A 257 -0.48 -11.43 -18.93
CA ASN A 257 0.15 -12.73 -19.23
C ASN A 257 -0.39 -13.81 -18.28
N LEU A 258 -0.65 -14.99 -18.83
CA LEU A 258 -1.22 -16.12 -18.11
C LEU A 258 -0.15 -17.11 -17.68
N TYR A 259 -0.32 -17.62 -16.47
CA TYR A 259 0.50 -18.65 -15.86
C TYR A 259 -0.40 -19.81 -15.46
N VAL A 260 -0.03 -21.03 -15.83
CA VAL A 260 -0.69 -22.26 -15.36
C VAL A 260 0.27 -23.09 -14.55
N ILE A 261 -0.13 -23.40 -13.32
CA ILE A 261 0.59 -24.26 -12.40
C ILE A 261 -0.11 -25.61 -12.37
N ALA A 262 0.55 -26.60 -12.95
CA ALA A 262 0.10 -27.98 -12.97
C ALA A 262 0.28 -28.65 -11.59
N PRO A 263 -0.44 -29.74 -11.29
CA PRO A 263 -0.37 -30.42 -9.98
C PRO A 263 1.00 -31.04 -9.65
N ASP A 264 1.88 -31.19 -10.63
CA ASP A 264 3.26 -31.65 -10.46
C ASP A 264 4.26 -30.50 -10.56
N TYR A 265 3.81 -29.28 -10.28
CA TYR A 265 4.65 -28.08 -10.19
C TYR A 265 5.32 -27.70 -11.52
N ARG A 266 4.82 -28.23 -12.65
CA ARG A 266 5.13 -27.68 -13.98
C ARG A 266 4.43 -26.34 -14.16
N ILE A 267 5.14 -25.40 -14.76
CA ILE A 267 4.66 -24.04 -15.02
C ILE A 267 4.60 -23.82 -16.52
N TYR A 268 3.46 -23.34 -16.98
CA TYR A 268 3.21 -22.96 -18.37
C TYR A 268 2.86 -21.48 -18.45
N PHE A 269 3.29 -20.84 -19.52
CA PHE A 269 3.15 -19.41 -19.75
C PHE A 269 2.50 -19.14 -21.11
N ALA A 270 1.63 -18.13 -21.19
CA ALA A 270 1.14 -17.57 -22.43
C ALA A 270 1.02 -16.04 -22.32
N SER A 271 1.47 -15.32 -23.35
CA SER A 271 1.52 -13.86 -23.30
C SER A 271 0.26 -13.20 -23.87
N ALA A 272 -0.15 -12.07 -23.29
CA ALA A 272 -1.17 -11.22 -23.88
C ALA A 272 -0.76 -10.67 -25.26
N GLN A 273 0.55 -10.48 -25.51
CA GLN A 273 1.06 -9.91 -26.76
C GLN A 273 0.68 -10.74 -27.99
N ASN A 274 0.64 -12.07 -27.86
CA ASN A 274 0.20 -12.97 -28.91
C ASN A 274 -1.25 -13.46 -28.72
N LYS A 275 -2.03 -12.76 -27.89
CA LYS A 275 -3.41 -13.11 -27.55
C LYS A 275 -3.52 -14.53 -26.97
N TRP A 276 -2.54 -14.94 -26.18
CA TRP A 276 -2.43 -16.25 -25.53
C TRP A 276 -2.46 -17.46 -26.47
N LYS A 277 -2.24 -17.26 -27.77
CA LYS A 277 -2.34 -18.32 -28.78
C LYS A 277 -1.21 -19.36 -28.72
N LYS A 278 -0.15 -19.08 -27.97
CA LYS A 278 0.98 -20.00 -27.78
C LYS A 278 1.29 -20.16 -26.30
N TRP A 279 1.22 -21.40 -25.83
CA TRP A 279 1.67 -21.82 -24.52
C TRP A 279 3.11 -22.35 -24.58
N THR A 280 3.95 -21.93 -23.64
CA THR A 280 5.34 -22.38 -23.49
C THR A 280 5.57 -22.90 -22.08
N ALA A 281 6.39 -23.94 -21.94
CA ALA A 281 6.88 -24.38 -20.64
C ALA A 281 7.84 -23.31 -20.06
N LEU A 282 7.58 -22.88 -18.83
CA LEU A 282 8.44 -21.95 -18.09
C LEU A 282 9.37 -22.72 -17.14
N ASP A 283 8.84 -23.68 -16.39
CA ASP A 283 9.60 -24.60 -15.54
C ASP A 283 8.96 -25.98 -15.59
N ILE A 284 9.75 -26.97 -16.02
CA ILE A 284 9.35 -28.38 -16.13
C ILE A 284 10.35 -29.31 -15.43
N SER A 285 11.14 -28.79 -14.50
CA SER A 285 12.18 -29.54 -13.80
C SER A 285 11.61 -30.77 -13.09
N ALA A 286 12.23 -31.93 -13.32
CA ALA A 286 11.70 -33.25 -12.93
C ALA A 286 11.92 -33.63 -11.46
N ASP A 287 12.67 -32.84 -10.68
CA ASP A 287 13.06 -33.17 -9.29
C ASP A 287 11.96 -32.91 -8.24
N LYS A 288 10.71 -32.75 -8.69
CA LYS A 288 9.61 -32.25 -7.89
C LYS A 288 8.64 -33.39 -7.55
N SER A 289 8.96 -34.16 -6.51
CA SER A 289 8.11 -35.19 -5.89
C SER A 289 6.88 -34.60 -5.17
N MET A 290 6.10 -33.77 -5.87
CA MET A 290 4.91 -33.11 -5.35
C MET A 290 3.67 -33.98 -5.58
N ILE A 291 2.86 -34.14 -4.54
CA ILE A 291 1.59 -34.85 -4.61
C ILE A 291 0.48 -33.89 -4.19
N ASN A 292 0.21 -32.81 -4.93
CA ASN A 292 -1.08 -32.12 -4.78
C ASN A 292 -1.39 -31.05 -5.82
N GLU A 293 -2.53 -30.41 -5.69
CA GLU A 293 -2.97 -29.23 -6.43
C GLU A 293 -2.46 -27.97 -5.70
N GLY A 294 -1.66 -27.14 -6.37
CA GLY A 294 -1.12 -25.92 -5.77
C GLY A 294 -2.19 -24.83 -5.59
N LEU A 295 -1.93 -23.86 -4.71
CA LEU A 295 -2.72 -22.62 -4.62
C LEU A 295 -1.81 -21.41 -4.86
N ILE A 296 -2.19 -20.54 -5.81
CA ILE A 296 -1.39 -19.39 -6.23
C ILE A 296 -1.75 -18.15 -5.42
N ASP A 297 -0.72 -17.44 -4.94
CA ASP A 297 -0.84 -16.06 -4.46
C ASP A 297 -0.97 -15.12 -5.66
N ARG A 298 -2.22 -14.83 -6.04
CA ARG A 298 -2.55 -14.00 -7.21
C ARG A 298 -2.22 -12.53 -6.97
N GLU A 299 -2.36 -12.06 -5.74
CA GLU A 299 -2.08 -10.66 -5.40
C GLU A 299 -0.57 -10.40 -5.49
N ALA A 300 0.27 -11.33 -5.01
CA ALA A 300 1.72 -11.21 -5.19
C ALA A 300 2.13 -11.19 -6.68
N LEU A 301 1.44 -11.93 -7.54
CA LEU A 301 1.70 -11.93 -8.98
C LEU A 301 1.36 -10.58 -9.62
N VAL A 302 0.19 -10.02 -9.30
CA VAL A 302 -0.30 -8.77 -9.89
C VAL A 302 0.46 -7.55 -9.34
N GLU A 303 0.61 -7.46 -8.02
CA GLU A 303 1.15 -6.27 -7.35
C GLU A 303 2.68 -6.27 -7.29
N ASN A 304 3.29 -7.45 -7.12
CA ASN A 304 4.72 -7.55 -6.80
C ASN A 304 5.55 -8.28 -7.86
N HIS A 305 4.94 -8.73 -8.97
CA HIS A 305 5.61 -9.56 -9.99
C HIS A 305 6.18 -10.87 -9.46
N ILE A 306 5.55 -11.45 -8.45
CA ILE A 306 6.01 -12.70 -7.84
C ILE A 306 4.99 -13.79 -8.10
N LEU A 307 5.37 -14.75 -8.94
CA LEU A 307 4.61 -15.98 -9.06
C LEU A 307 4.95 -16.88 -7.86
N SER A 308 4.15 -16.80 -6.80
CA SER A 308 4.27 -17.67 -5.63
C SER A 308 3.05 -18.56 -5.48
N PHE A 309 3.27 -19.76 -4.98
CA PHE A 309 2.20 -20.72 -4.75
C PHE A 309 2.60 -21.74 -3.68
N VAL A 310 1.60 -22.27 -2.98
CA VAL A 310 1.79 -23.26 -1.91
C VAL A 310 1.50 -24.66 -2.42
N PHE A 311 2.36 -25.62 -2.06
CA PHE A 311 2.16 -27.05 -2.29
C PHE A 311 2.36 -27.84 -1.00
N SER A 312 1.62 -28.94 -0.88
CA SER A 312 1.97 -30.01 0.04
C SER A 312 2.86 -31.04 -0.67
N GLN A 313 3.94 -31.40 -0.01
CA GLN A 313 4.82 -32.53 -0.32
C GLN A 313 4.42 -33.77 0.48
N MET A 314 5.03 -34.90 0.15
CA MET A 314 4.99 -36.09 1.01
C MET A 314 5.46 -35.75 2.44
N GLN A 315 5.09 -36.58 3.42
CA GLN A 315 5.48 -36.42 4.83
C GLN A 315 4.99 -35.11 5.48
N ASN A 316 3.84 -34.57 5.03
CA ASN A 316 3.20 -33.38 5.58
C ASN A 316 4.06 -32.10 5.51
N LYS A 317 5.00 -32.03 4.56
CA LYS A 317 5.82 -30.83 4.36
C LYS A 317 5.08 -29.85 3.45
N ILE A 318 4.99 -28.59 3.85
CA ILE A 318 4.50 -27.51 3.01
C ILE A 318 5.71 -26.81 2.38
N ILE A 319 5.63 -26.52 1.08
CA ILE A 319 6.59 -25.65 0.40
C ILE A 319 5.86 -24.47 -0.24
N VAL A 320 6.56 -23.33 -0.31
CA VAL A 320 6.07 -22.13 -0.98
C VAL A 320 7.11 -21.68 -2.00
N PRO A 321 7.13 -22.30 -3.19
CA PRO A 321 7.85 -21.77 -4.33
C PRO A 321 7.53 -20.31 -4.63
N TYR A 322 8.52 -19.62 -5.18
CA TYR A 322 8.33 -18.31 -5.77
C TYR A 322 9.27 -18.10 -6.96
N TYR A 323 8.81 -17.32 -7.93
CA TYR A 323 9.59 -16.83 -9.06
C TYR A 323 9.39 -15.32 -9.12
N LEU A 324 10.49 -14.58 -8.99
CA LEU A 324 10.48 -13.16 -9.35
C LEU A 324 10.39 -13.10 -10.88
N LEU A 325 9.40 -12.39 -11.40
CA LEU A 325 9.17 -12.20 -12.82
C LEU A 325 9.67 -10.82 -13.23
N GLU A 326 10.06 -10.65 -14.49
CA GLU A 326 10.58 -9.38 -14.99
C GLU A 326 9.57 -8.23 -14.81
N ASN A 327 10.03 -7.11 -14.26
CA ASN A 327 9.27 -5.86 -14.18
C ASN A 327 9.62 -4.98 -15.38
N LEU A 328 8.98 -5.27 -16.50
CA LEU A 328 9.28 -4.65 -17.80
C LEU A 328 8.88 -3.17 -17.92
N GLN A 329 8.23 -2.59 -16.91
CA GLN A 329 7.91 -1.17 -16.91
C GLN A 329 8.97 -0.34 -16.20
N LYS A 330 9.15 0.89 -16.68
CA LYS A 330 9.89 1.90 -15.94
C LYS A 330 9.09 2.24 -14.69
N GLY A 331 9.75 2.20 -13.53
CA GLY A 331 9.17 2.59 -12.26
C GLY A 331 8.63 4.03 -12.30
N ASN A 332 7.77 4.35 -11.34
CA ASN A 332 7.15 5.66 -11.20
C ASN A 332 7.75 6.47 -10.05
N GLY A 333 8.92 6.07 -9.55
CA GLY A 333 9.60 6.71 -8.44
C GLY A 333 9.92 8.18 -8.70
N THR A 334 9.89 8.96 -7.63
CA THR A 334 10.21 10.39 -7.65
C THR A 334 11.55 10.68 -6.97
N GLY A 335 12.41 9.69 -6.75
CA GLY A 335 13.68 9.82 -6.05
C GLY A 335 13.61 9.43 -4.58
N LEU A 336 14.78 9.31 -3.95
CA LEU A 336 14.91 9.13 -2.51
C LEU A 336 14.67 10.45 -1.80
N ARG A 337 14.19 10.40 -0.56
CA ARG A 337 14.23 11.57 0.32
C ARG A 337 15.68 11.91 0.60
N ALA A 338 16.11 13.10 0.21
CA ALA A 338 17.45 13.64 0.45
C ALA A 338 17.36 14.79 1.48
N ALA A 339 18.15 14.73 2.54
CA ALA A 339 18.23 15.77 3.57
C ALA A 339 19.69 16.21 3.75
N TYR A 340 19.95 17.52 3.65
CA TYR A 340 21.28 18.13 3.71
C TYR A 340 21.41 18.99 4.96
N TYR A 341 22.50 18.83 5.71
CA TYR A 341 22.73 19.48 6.99
C TYR A 341 24.00 20.32 6.96
N ASN A 342 23.98 21.50 7.59
CA ASN A 342 25.13 22.39 7.76
C ASN A 342 26.01 22.02 8.96
N ASP A 343 26.20 20.71 9.18
CA ASP A 343 27.14 20.13 10.12
C ASP A 343 27.53 18.72 9.65
N THR A 344 28.39 18.06 10.42
CA THR A 344 28.86 16.69 10.12
C THR A 344 28.19 15.62 10.99
N ILE A 345 27.21 15.99 11.80
CA ILE A 345 26.53 15.15 12.79
C ILE A 345 25.02 14.99 12.51
N PHE A 346 24.54 15.49 11.37
CA PHE A 346 23.15 15.36 10.89
C PHE A 346 22.11 16.08 11.76
N SER A 347 22.45 17.25 12.32
CA SER A 347 21.56 17.96 13.26
C SER A 347 20.95 19.27 12.73
N ASN A 348 21.69 20.01 11.91
CA ASN A 348 21.36 21.35 11.44
C ASN A 348 20.84 21.30 10.00
N LEU A 349 19.60 20.79 9.83
CA LEU A 349 18.98 20.60 8.53
C LEU A 349 18.84 21.93 7.77
N ALA A 350 19.43 21.98 6.57
CA ALA A 350 19.52 23.17 5.73
C ALA A 350 18.66 23.07 4.46
N TYR A 351 18.56 21.90 3.86
CA TYR A 351 17.81 21.67 2.62
C TYR A 351 17.30 20.23 2.53
N GLN A 352 16.18 20.01 1.83
CA GLN A 352 15.71 18.66 1.53
C GLN A 352 14.88 18.63 0.23
N ASN A 353 14.98 17.54 -0.51
CA ASN A 353 14.25 17.29 -1.75
C ASN A 353 14.05 15.79 -1.99
N LEU A 354 13.36 15.44 -3.09
CA LEU A 354 13.33 14.08 -3.61
C LEU A 354 14.25 14.02 -4.82
N ASP A 355 15.22 13.11 -4.82
CA ASP A 355 16.18 13.05 -5.92
C ASP A 355 16.85 11.70 -6.18
N SER A 356 17.43 11.60 -7.37
CA SER A 356 18.47 10.61 -7.67
C SER A 356 19.82 11.07 -7.12
N ILE A 357 20.76 10.13 -6.96
CA ILE A 357 22.12 10.43 -6.47
C ILE A 357 23.09 10.46 -7.65
N ASN A 358 23.37 11.66 -8.15
CA ASN A 358 24.33 11.90 -9.21
C ASN A 358 24.89 13.32 -9.10
N TYR A 359 25.84 13.52 -8.18
CA TYR A 359 26.31 14.84 -7.79
C TYR A 359 27.82 14.97 -7.88
N GLN A 360 28.23 16.07 -8.51
CA GLN A 360 29.60 16.58 -8.50
C GLN A 360 29.57 18.07 -8.18
N TRP A 361 30.09 18.43 -7.01
CA TRP A 361 30.20 19.80 -6.53
C TRP A 361 31.66 20.21 -6.57
N THR A 362 31.96 21.22 -7.41
CA THR A 362 33.32 21.77 -7.58
C THR A 362 33.22 23.28 -7.46
N GLY A 363 33.76 23.84 -6.38
CA GLY A 363 33.78 25.29 -6.13
C GLY A 363 32.39 25.92 -5.97
N LYS A 364 31.35 25.11 -5.73
CA LYS A 364 29.96 25.56 -5.59
C LYS A 364 29.24 24.75 -4.51
N ARG A 365 28.21 25.36 -3.91
CA ARG A 365 27.34 24.72 -2.91
C ARG A 365 26.46 23.67 -3.58
N ALA A 366 26.06 22.65 -2.81
CA ALA A 366 25.09 21.67 -3.28
C ALA A 366 23.74 22.33 -3.61
N PHE A 367 23.23 23.14 -2.67
CA PHE A 367 22.02 23.93 -2.81
C PHE A 367 22.16 25.27 -2.09
N SER A 368 21.26 26.21 -2.39
CA SER A 368 21.17 27.46 -1.62
C SER A 368 20.91 27.12 -0.15
N GLY A 369 21.63 27.77 0.76
CA GLY A 369 21.56 27.51 2.20
C GLY A 369 22.44 26.36 2.71
N VAL A 370 23.01 25.50 1.85
CA VAL A 370 23.95 24.45 2.25
C VAL A 370 25.39 24.98 2.25
N SER A 371 26.19 24.63 3.25
CA SER A 371 27.61 25.01 3.37
C SER A 371 28.45 24.42 2.21
N LEU A 372 29.54 25.11 1.86
CA LEU A 372 30.49 24.62 0.84
C LEU A 372 31.28 23.39 1.32
N GLU A 373 31.60 23.36 2.60
CA GLU A 373 32.39 22.35 3.28
C GLU A 373 31.73 22.00 4.61
N ASN A 374 32.15 20.90 5.23
CA ASN A 374 31.66 20.44 6.53
C ASN A 374 30.13 20.33 6.58
N PHE A 375 29.55 19.72 5.55
CA PHE A 375 28.13 19.41 5.48
C PHE A 375 27.92 17.90 5.43
N SER A 376 26.72 17.45 5.79
CA SER A 376 26.34 16.05 5.70
C SER A 376 25.02 15.90 4.97
N THR A 377 24.73 14.69 4.48
CA THR A 377 23.48 14.40 3.80
C THR A 377 23.04 12.96 4.01
N GLU A 378 21.74 12.77 4.13
CA GLU A 378 21.09 11.47 4.23
C GLU A 378 20.11 11.29 3.07
N TRP A 379 20.26 10.17 2.35
CA TRP A 379 19.25 9.66 1.44
C TRP A 379 18.54 8.46 2.08
N SER A 380 17.21 8.39 1.96
CA SER A 380 16.39 7.30 2.48
C SER A 380 15.18 7.03 1.57
N GLY A 381 14.86 5.75 1.37
CA GLY A 381 13.78 5.31 0.51
C GLY A 381 13.92 3.83 0.13
N SER A 382 13.38 3.46 -1.03
CA SER A 382 13.61 2.16 -1.66
C SER A 382 14.15 2.28 -3.09
N LEU A 383 14.92 1.28 -3.47
CA LEU A 383 15.42 1.01 -4.81
C LEU A 383 14.54 -0.07 -5.45
N GLU A 384 14.07 0.15 -6.67
CA GLU A 384 13.29 -0.80 -7.47
C GLU A 384 14.13 -1.40 -8.61
N THR A 385 14.38 -2.70 -8.60
CA THR A 385 15.02 -3.40 -9.73
C THR A 385 14.03 -3.65 -10.87
N GLN A 386 14.51 -3.69 -12.11
CA GLN A 386 13.67 -3.96 -13.28
C GLN A 386 13.69 -5.43 -13.69
N PHE A 387 14.85 -6.06 -13.46
CA PHE A 387 15.09 -7.43 -13.89
C PHE A 387 15.08 -8.40 -12.71
N ALA A 388 14.60 -9.61 -12.92
CA ALA A 388 14.51 -10.69 -11.92
C ALA A 388 15.85 -11.43 -11.75
N GLU A 389 16.92 -10.67 -11.54
CA GLU A 389 18.30 -11.14 -11.48
C GLU A 389 19.10 -10.35 -10.44
N ALA A 390 20.32 -10.80 -10.12
CA ALA A 390 21.17 -10.10 -9.16
C ALA A 390 21.66 -8.78 -9.75
N TYR A 391 21.75 -7.75 -8.91
CA TYR A 391 22.29 -6.44 -9.28
C TYR A 391 23.57 -6.18 -8.48
N SER A 392 24.52 -5.47 -9.07
CA SER A 392 25.55 -4.77 -8.30
C SER A 392 25.16 -3.31 -8.18
N ILE A 393 25.21 -2.75 -6.97
CA ILE A 393 25.15 -1.30 -6.74
C ILE A 393 26.56 -0.75 -6.56
N TYR A 394 26.83 0.42 -7.13
CA TYR A 394 28.11 1.11 -6.99
C TYR A 394 27.90 2.50 -6.45
N ILE A 395 28.71 2.90 -5.47
CA ILE A 395 28.72 4.26 -4.93
C ILE A 395 30.09 4.86 -5.15
N ASN A 396 30.17 5.81 -6.07
CA ASN A 396 31.38 6.57 -6.35
C ASN A 396 31.34 7.87 -5.56
N THR A 397 32.22 8.06 -4.58
CA THR A 397 32.15 9.21 -3.68
C THR A 397 33.48 9.62 -3.06
N SER A 398 33.62 10.91 -2.72
CA SER A 398 34.71 11.43 -1.88
C SER A 398 34.33 11.55 -0.39
N ALA A 399 33.07 11.32 -0.03
CA ALA A 399 32.59 11.45 1.35
C ALA A 399 32.98 10.27 2.25
N LYS A 400 32.97 10.54 3.55
CA LYS A 400 32.79 9.47 4.55
C LYS A 400 31.36 8.97 4.44
N ILE A 401 31.15 7.69 4.15
CA ILE A 401 29.83 7.13 3.89
C ILE A 401 29.48 5.92 4.75
N LYS A 402 28.19 5.74 4.99
CA LYS A 402 27.58 4.49 5.44
C LYS A 402 26.35 4.21 4.59
N VAL A 403 26.18 2.95 4.19
CA VAL A 403 25.09 2.50 3.31
C VAL A 403 24.42 1.31 3.94
N TRP A 404 23.10 1.38 4.05
CA TRP A 404 22.26 0.30 4.53
C TRP A 404 21.33 -0.17 3.43
N ILE A 405 21.23 -1.49 3.29
CA ILE A 405 20.23 -2.15 2.45
C ILE A 405 19.38 -3.04 3.35
N ASN A 406 18.06 -2.89 3.31
CA ASN A 406 17.12 -3.60 4.18
C ASN A 406 17.52 -3.55 5.66
N ASP A 407 17.89 -2.35 6.11
CA ASP A 407 18.34 -2.03 7.48
C ASP A 407 19.66 -2.69 7.93
N ILE A 408 20.37 -3.39 7.03
CA ILE A 408 21.69 -3.98 7.27
C ILE A 408 22.76 -3.04 6.72
N LEU A 409 23.78 -2.71 7.51
CA LEU A 409 24.93 -1.92 7.05
C LEU A 409 25.79 -2.76 6.10
N VAL A 410 25.89 -2.36 4.83
CA VAL A 410 26.59 -3.12 3.78
C VAL A 410 27.87 -2.46 3.28
N ILE A 411 27.97 -1.12 3.35
CA ILE A 411 29.17 -0.36 2.97
C ILE A 411 29.48 0.66 4.08
N SER A 412 30.77 0.77 4.44
CA SER A 412 31.31 1.83 5.29
C SER A 412 32.63 2.32 4.69
N GLY A 413 32.69 3.61 4.34
CA GLY A 413 33.85 4.26 3.73
C GLY A 413 34.30 5.46 4.56
N GLU A 414 35.61 5.65 4.74
CA GLU A 414 36.14 6.70 5.61
C GLU A 414 36.27 8.08 4.94
N GLY A 415 36.34 8.13 3.61
CA GLY A 415 36.35 9.38 2.82
C GLY A 415 37.64 10.19 2.92
N SER A 416 38.29 10.47 1.79
CA SER A 416 39.44 11.38 1.67
C SER A 416 39.79 11.68 0.22
N THR A 417 39.60 10.69 -0.67
CA THR A 417 39.64 10.83 -2.12
C THR A 417 38.41 10.16 -2.72
N THR A 418 38.09 10.46 -3.98
CA THR A 418 37.00 9.79 -4.68
C THR A 418 37.32 8.30 -4.85
N GLN A 419 36.47 7.45 -4.29
CA GLN A 419 36.56 5.99 -4.34
C GLN A 419 35.20 5.40 -4.76
N GLU A 420 35.23 4.32 -5.52
CA GLU A 420 34.04 3.51 -5.81
C GLU A 420 33.95 2.32 -4.85
N TYR A 421 32.78 2.15 -4.24
CA TYR A 421 32.39 0.99 -3.45
C TYR A 421 31.36 0.17 -4.23
N GLU A 422 31.45 -1.15 -4.16
CA GLU A 422 30.51 -2.08 -4.79
C GLU A 422 29.84 -2.94 -3.72
N TYR A 423 28.56 -3.24 -3.93
CA TYR A 423 27.83 -4.23 -3.18
C TYR A 423 26.94 -5.05 -4.12
N GLU A 424 27.02 -6.37 -4.03
CA GLU A 424 26.14 -7.28 -4.74
C GLU A 424 24.80 -7.37 -3.99
N LEU A 425 23.75 -6.88 -4.65
CA LEU A 425 22.38 -6.94 -4.21
C LEU A 425 21.82 -8.33 -4.55
N PRO A 426 21.55 -9.20 -3.54
CA PRO A 426 21.06 -10.55 -3.79
C PRO A 426 19.64 -10.52 -4.36
N ILE A 427 19.27 -11.53 -5.15
CA ILE A 427 17.89 -11.72 -5.61
C ILE A 427 17.02 -12.08 -4.41
N LEU A 428 16.07 -11.21 -4.08
CA LEU A 428 15.00 -11.47 -3.13
C LEU A 428 13.67 -11.67 -3.85
N PRO A 429 12.64 -12.25 -3.21
CA PRO A 429 11.26 -12.25 -3.72
C PRO A 429 10.66 -10.85 -3.62
N THR A 430 11.32 -9.86 -4.21
CA THR A 430 10.89 -8.46 -4.28
C THR A 430 11.81 -7.71 -5.24
N HIS A 431 11.23 -6.77 -6.00
CA HIS A 431 12.01 -5.76 -6.72
C HIS A 431 12.41 -4.57 -5.82
N GLN A 432 11.81 -4.42 -4.65
CA GLN A 432 11.99 -3.29 -3.75
C GLN A 432 13.00 -3.61 -2.65
N TYR A 433 14.04 -2.77 -2.55
CA TYR A 433 15.10 -2.85 -1.54
C TYR A 433 15.17 -1.53 -0.79
N LYS A 434 14.94 -1.54 0.51
CA LYS A 434 15.09 -0.34 1.33
C LYS A 434 16.55 0.11 1.32
N ILE A 435 16.80 1.37 1.02
CA ILE A 435 18.14 1.95 0.94
C ILE A 435 18.24 3.18 1.83
N LYS A 436 19.29 3.23 2.65
CA LYS A 436 19.70 4.44 3.36
C LYS A 436 21.17 4.72 3.09
N ILE A 437 21.52 5.97 2.82
CA ILE A 437 22.90 6.42 2.63
C ILE A 437 23.13 7.64 3.49
N ALA A 438 24.11 7.60 4.39
CA ALA A 438 24.57 8.77 5.15
C ALA A 438 25.97 9.14 4.66
N ALA A 439 26.17 10.38 4.25
CA ALA A 439 27.43 10.88 3.71
C ALA A 439 27.87 12.18 4.42
N VAL A 440 29.16 12.29 4.71
CA VAL A 440 29.78 13.48 5.32
C VAL A 440 30.87 14.01 4.40
N PHE A 441 30.75 15.28 4.01
CA PHE A 441 31.66 15.99 3.13
C PHE A 441 32.40 17.07 3.91
N LYS A 442 33.70 16.89 4.10
CA LYS A 442 34.55 17.85 4.83
C LYS A 442 35.25 18.85 3.91
N GLU A 443 35.53 18.45 2.68
CA GLU A 443 36.37 19.19 1.72
C GLU A 443 35.73 19.23 0.32
N GLN A 444 36.33 20.02 -0.57
CA GLN A 444 35.96 20.12 -1.99
C GLN A 444 37.13 19.63 -2.87
N PRO A 445 36.88 19.06 -4.07
CA PRO A 445 35.56 18.79 -4.67
C PRO A 445 34.84 17.63 -3.97
N ALA A 446 33.52 17.70 -3.98
CA ALA A 446 32.65 16.72 -3.34
C ALA A 446 31.85 15.95 -4.40
N THR A 447 32.00 14.63 -4.42
CA THR A 447 31.33 13.74 -5.40
C THR A 447 30.53 12.67 -4.68
N ILE A 448 29.33 12.37 -5.18
CA ILE A 448 28.58 11.17 -4.83
C ILE A 448 27.63 10.76 -5.95
N GLU A 449 27.77 9.54 -6.42
CA GLU A 449 26.98 8.98 -7.51
C GLU A 449 26.57 7.55 -7.16
N LEU A 450 25.30 7.20 -7.40
CA LEU A 450 24.77 5.85 -7.18
C LEU A 450 24.47 5.22 -8.54
N TRP A 451 25.15 4.11 -8.82
CA TRP A 451 25.05 3.35 -10.05
C TRP A 451 24.55 1.93 -9.76
N TRP A 452 24.07 1.26 -10.81
CA TRP A 452 23.74 -0.15 -10.77
C TRP A 452 24.16 -0.87 -12.05
N LYS A 453 24.22 -2.20 -12.00
CA LYS A 453 24.47 -3.09 -13.13
C LYS A 453 23.79 -4.44 -12.87
N SER A 454 23.34 -5.11 -13.92
CA SER A 454 22.91 -6.52 -13.86
C SER A 454 23.30 -7.25 -15.16
N ALA A 455 22.88 -8.50 -15.37
CA ALA A 455 23.19 -9.22 -16.62
C ALA A 455 22.46 -8.64 -17.84
N SER A 456 21.26 -8.07 -17.61
CA SER A 456 20.39 -7.45 -18.60
C SER A 456 20.46 -5.91 -18.60
N GLN A 457 21.20 -5.30 -17.67
CA GLN A 457 21.38 -3.85 -17.53
C GLN A 457 22.86 -3.46 -17.48
N GLU A 458 23.31 -2.70 -18.47
CA GLU A 458 24.65 -2.07 -18.44
C GLU A 458 24.81 -1.09 -17.29
N LYS A 459 26.05 -0.89 -16.82
CA LYS A 459 26.33 -0.01 -15.67
C LYS A 459 25.85 1.42 -15.97
N SER A 460 24.95 1.93 -15.14
CA SER A 460 24.34 3.25 -15.31
C SER A 460 23.94 3.88 -13.99
N ILE A 461 23.78 5.20 -13.95
CA ILE A 461 23.21 5.91 -12.79
C ILE A 461 21.80 5.37 -12.55
N ILE A 462 21.48 5.07 -11.29
CA ILE A 462 20.12 4.64 -10.95
C ILE A 462 19.16 5.82 -11.21
N PRO A 463 18.21 5.68 -12.14
CA PRO A 463 17.34 6.78 -12.49
C PRO A 463 16.32 7.03 -11.37
N LYS A 464 15.89 8.28 -11.25
CA LYS A 464 14.90 8.74 -10.26
C LYS A 464 13.62 7.90 -10.24
N SER A 465 13.21 7.38 -11.39
CA SER A 465 12.07 6.47 -11.57
C SER A 465 12.17 5.14 -10.81
N GLN A 466 13.38 4.70 -10.46
CA GLN A 466 13.63 3.46 -9.72
C GLN A 466 13.90 3.71 -8.25
N LEU A 467 13.63 4.93 -7.77
CA LEU A 467 13.90 5.35 -6.40
C LEU A 467 12.62 5.94 -5.82
N HIS A 468 12.17 5.39 -4.71
CA HIS A 468 10.92 5.77 -4.04
C HIS A 468 11.23 6.31 -2.65
N ALA A 469 10.56 7.37 -2.23
CA ALA A 469 10.76 7.94 -0.90
C ALA A 469 9.94 7.19 0.15
N ASP A 470 10.49 7.01 1.35
CA ASP A 470 9.78 6.36 2.47
C ASP A 470 8.51 7.13 2.92
N ASN A 471 8.38 8.41 2.52
CA ASN A 471 7.19 9.25 2.65
C ASN A 471 7.24 10.38 1.61
N GLU A 472 6.18 10.57 0.80
CA GLU A 472 6.13 11.62 -0.23
C GLU A 472 6.04 13.05 0.34
N ILE A 473 5.59 13.20 1.59
CA ILE A 473 5.44 14.52 2.22
C ILE A 473 6.77 14.92 2.87
N LEU A 474 7.59 15.63 2.11
CA LEU A 474 8.72 16.36 2.67
C LEU A 474 8.20 17.49 3.58
N PRO A 475 8.64 17.61 4.85
CA PRO A 475 8.26 18.77 5.67
C PRO A 475 8.66 20.07 4.97
N THR A 476 7.71 20.94 4.66
CA THR A 476 8.02 22.19 3.96
C THR A 476 8.86 23.09 4.88
N TYR A 477 10.13 23.29 4.54
CA TYR A 477 10.98 24.27 5.21
C TYR A 477 10.65 25.66 4.67
N LYS A 478 10.32 26.59 5.55
CA LYS A 478 10.05 27.99 5.20
C LYS A 478 11.06 28.89 5.89
N THR A 479 11.41 29.97 5.21
CA THR A 479 12.22 31.05 5.75
C THR A 479 11.34 32.25 6.10
N ALA A 480 11.70 32.96 7.16
CA ALA A 480 11.09 34.24 7.51
C ALA A 480 12.12 35.16 8.17
N ASN A 481 11.77 36.44 8.28
CA ASN A 481 12.57 37.44 8.97
C ASN A 481 11.85 37.88 10.24
N ILE A 482 12.57 37.91 11.37
CA ILE A 482 12.17 38.62 12.57
C ILE A 482 12.82 40.01 12.49
N GLU A 483 11.99 41.04 12.33
CA GLU A 483 12.46 42.43 12.36
C GLU A 483 12.35 42.97 13.78
N LEU A 484 13.49 43.40 14.33
CA LEU A 484 13.57 44.02 15.65
C LEU A 484 13.98 45.48 15.50
N LYS A 485 13.24 46.36 16.19
CA LYS A 485 13.59 47.77 16.34
C LYS A 485 14.36 48.01 17.62
N LYS A 486 15.18 49.06 17.65
CA LYS A 486 15.74 49.57 18.90
C LYS A 486 14.60 49.90 19.87
N GLY A 487 14.64 49.33 21.06
CA GLY A 487 13.56 49.41 22.04
C GLY A 487 12.76 48.11 22.15
N TRP A 488 11.49 48.21 22.57
CA TRP A 488 10.66 47.04 22.85
C TRP A 488 10.00 46.48 21.60
N ASN A 489 10.01 45.14 21.48
CA ASN A 489 9.45 44.37 20.37
C ASN A 489 8.63 43.20 20.91
N LEU A 490 7.63 42.77 20.15
CA LEU A 490 6.85 41.56 20.43
C LEU A 490 7.03 40.57 19.28
N VAL A 491 7.66 39.43 19.57
CA VAL A 491 8.03 38.45 18.53
C VAL A 491 7.67 37.03 18.94
N THR A 492 7.56 36.16 17.95
CA THR A 492 7.40 34.71 18.11
C THR A 492 8.21 33.99 17.04
N ILE A 493 8.51 32.72 17.28
CA ILE A 493 9.20 31.85 16.34
C ILE A 493 8.15 30.86 15.77
N PRO A 494 7.62 31.07 14.55
CA PRO A 494 6.51 30.27 14.01
C PRO A 494 6.95 28.97 13.30
N PHE A 495 8.19 28.54 13.51
CA PHE A 495 8.76 27.34 12.90
C PHE A 495 9.29 26.41 13.96
N ASN A 496 9.26 25.09 13.69
CA ASN A 496 9.97 24.13 14.52
C ASN A 496 11.47 24.23 14.20
N MET A 497 12.24 24.78 15.14
CA MET A 497 13.69 24.96 15.03
C MET A 497 14.43 24.42 16.25
N PRO A 498 15.68 23.94 16.11
CA PRO A 498 16.53 23.62 17.25
C PRO A 498 16.69 24.81 18.19
N SER A 499 16.53 24.57 19.49
CA SER A 499 16.73 25.59 20.53
C SER A 499 18.18 26.08 20.54
N LYS A 500 18.39 27.40 20.56
CA LYS A 500 19.73 28.01 20.72
C LYS A 500 19.82 28.71 22.06
N ASN A 501 21.03 29.04 22.53
CA ASN A 501 21.17 29.94 23.67
C ASN A 501 20.49 31.28 23.33
N ILE A 502 19.77 31.86 24.29
CA ILE A 502 18.87 32.98 24.00
C ILE A 502 19.63 34.25 23.56
N ASP A 503 20.83 34.44 24.07
CA ASP A 503 21.75 35.52 23.72
C ASP A 503 22.49 35.28 22.39
N GLU A 504 22.67 34.03 21.97
CA GLU A 504 23.11 33.71 20.61
C GLU A 504 21.99 33.94 19.59
N PHE A 505 20.74 33.64 19.97
CA PHE A 505 19.59 33.81 19.08
C PHE A 505 19.23 35.28 18.90
N PHE A 506 19.24 36.07 19.98
CA PHE A 506 18.96 37.50 19.99
C PHE A 506 20.21 38.29 20.43
N PRO A 507 21.23 38.42 19.56
CA PRO A 507 22.55 38.91 19.94
C PRO A 507 22.55 40.34 20.50
N ASN A 508 21.64 41.19 20.03
CA ASN A 508 21.55 42.59 20.44
C ASN A 508 20.49 42.87 21.51
N ALA A 509 19.82 41.83 22.03
CA ALA A 509 18.83 41.99 23.08
C ALA A 509 19.49 42.29 24.43
N ILE A 510 18.92 43.27 25.14
CA ILE A 510 19.32 43.65 26.49
C ILE A 510 18.47 42.90 27.51
N GLU A 511 17.18 42.76 27.23
CA GLU A 511 16.18 42.16 28.12
C GLU A 511 15.18 41.37 27.29
N ILE A 512 14.86 40.14 27.70
CA ILE A 512 13.89 39.27 27.03
C ILE A 512 12.98 38.67 28.09
N LYS A 513 11.67 38.68 27.83
CA LYS A 513 10.66 38.07 28.69
C LYS A 513 9.75 37.17 27.88
N THR A 514 9.36 36.04 28.46
CA THR A 514 8.14 35.34 28.09
C THR A 514 7.06 35.65 29.14
N MET A 515 5.96 34.89 29.15
CA MET A 515 4.97 35.01 30.23
C MET A 515 5.56 34.60 31.59
N ASP A 516 6.45 33.61 31.61
CA ASP A 516 6.89 32.94 32.84
C ASP A 516 8.41 33.01 33.06
N THR A 517 9.18 33.42 32.05
CA THR A 517 10.65 33.40 32.10
C THR A 517 11.27 34.73 31.68
N TYR A 518 12.51 34.96 32.12
CA TYR A 518 13.22 36.23 31.98
C TYR A 518 14.71 36.04 31.70
N PHE A 519 15.25 36.90 30.84
CA PHE A 519 16.67 37.05 30.54
C PHE A 519 17.04 38.54 30.57
N ASN A 520 18.22 38.86 31.10
CA ASN A 520 18.81 40.19 31.01
C ASN A 520 20.32 40.09 30.94
N LYS A 521 20.89 40.68 29.90
CA LYS A 521 22.29 40.56 29.53
C LYS A 521 23.25 41.10 30.59
N MET A 522 22.79 41.97 31.50
CA MET A 522 23.60 42.52 32.59
C MET A 522 23.51 41.73 33.90
N ASN A 523 22.62 40.74 33.99
CA ASN A 523 22.46 39.93 35.20
C ASN A 523 23.34 38.67 35.16
N LEU A 524 23.70 38.14 36.34
CA LEU A 524 24.40 36.85 36.46
C LEU A 524 23.52 35.71 35.91
N LEU A 525 24.12 34.74 35.22
CA LEU A 525 23.41 33.64 34.54
C LEU A 525 22.41 32.88 35.43
N PHE A 526 22.74 32.66 36.71
CA PHE A 526 21.85 31.94 37.65
C PHE A 526 20.61 32.74 38.07
N LEU A 527 20.56 34.04 37.80
CA LEU A 527 19.39 34.91 38.07
C LEU A 527 18.43 34.97 36.88
N GLN A 528 18.69 34.19 35.82
CA GLN A 528 17.95 34.22 34.56
C GLN A 528 17.26 32.87 34.34
N SER A 529 15.94 32.89 34.19
CA SER A 529 15.14 31.69 33.98
C SER A 529 14.95 31.33 32.51
N LEU A 530 15.20 32.27 31.59
CA LEU A 530 15.19 32.03 30.15
C LEU A 530 16.64 31.84 29.66
N GLN A 531 16.98 30.61 29.26
CA GLN A 531 18.32 30.27 28.79
C GLN A 531 18.37 29.94 27.30
N LYS A 532 17.30 29.35 26.76
CA LYS A 532 17.25 28.92 25.35
C LYS A 532 16.03 29.49 24.64
N SER A 533 16.15 29.62 23.32
CA SER A 533 15.02 29.91 22.45
C SER A 533 14.10 28.70 22.33
N GLU A 534 12.81 28.97 22.39
CA GLU A 534 11.71 28.04 22.21
C GLU A 534 10.82 28.49 21.05
N SER A 535 10.35 27.53 20.26
CA SER A 535 9.45 27.77 19.14
C SER A 535 7.99 27.85 19.62
N GLY A 536 7.16 28.66 18.97
CA GLY A 536 5.74 28.78 19.31
C GLY A 536 5.42 29.51 20.63
N VAL A 537 6.40 30.17 21.26
CA VAL A 537 6.19 31.03 22.44
C VAL A 537 6.38 32.49 22.08
N ALA A 538 5.73 33.37 22.85
CA ALA A 538 5.79 34.81 22.65
C ALA A 538 6.86 35.45 23.51
N TYR A 539 7.63 36.35 22.91
CA TYR A 539 8.71 37.09 23.54
C TYR A 539 8.42 38.59 23.53
N LEU A 540 8.67 39.24 24.67
CA LEU A 540 8.84 40.67 24.79
C LEU A 540 10.35 40.96 24.85
N ILE A 541 10.89 41.62 23.83
CA ILE A 541 12.34 41.82 23.66
C ILE A 541 12.67 43.30 23.66
N LYS A 542 13.58 43.73 24.53
CA LYS A 542 14.20 45.06 24.47
C LYS A 542 15.52 44.97 23.72
N ASN A 543 15.54 45.48 22.49
CA ASN A 543 16.71 45.44 21.62
C ASN A 543 17.53 46.73 21.69
N ASN A 544 18.85 46.61 21.55
CA ASN A 544 19.75 47.77 21.59
C ASN A 544 19.84 48.52 20.24
N ILE A 545 19.65 47.82 19.13
CA ILE A 545 19.74 48.34 17.76
C ILE A 545 18.56 47.86 16.92
N ASP A 546 18.38 48.45 15.74
CA ASP A 546 17.55 47.84 14.69
C ASP A 546 18.32 46.63 14.10
N GLU A 547 17.69 45.47 14.00
CA GLU A 547 18.27 44.28 13.38
C GLU A 547 17.20 43.40 12.72
N THR A 548 17.66 42.54 11.81
CA THR A 548 16.81 41.52 11.17
C THR A 548 17.44 40.16 11.37
N ILE A 549 16.69 39.22 11.96
CA ILE A 549 17.12 37.84 12.19
C ILE A 549 16.39 36.94 11.19
N GLN A 550 17.13 36.30 10.29
CA GLN A 550 16.56 35.31 9.38
C GLN A 550 16.43 33.97 10.10
N ILE A 551 15.24 33.39 10.04
CA ILE A 551 14.90 32.09 10.63
C ILE A 551 14.44 31.13 9.53
N SER A 552 14.72 29.83 9.72
CA SER A 552 14.34 28.76 8.80
C SER A 552 14.00 27.49 9.57
N GLY A 553 12.83 26.93 9.32
CA GLY A 553 12.42 25.68 9.96
C GLY A 553 11.20 25.06 9.30
N SER A 554 10.79 23.89 9.78
CA SER A 554 9.55 23.26 9.35
C SER A 554 8.34 23.92 10.03
N LEU A 555 7.14 23.68 9.49
CA LEU A 555 5.91 24.19 10.10
C LEU A 555 5.77 23.63 11.53
N LEU A 556 5.36 24.49 12.47
CA LEU A 556 4.97 24.05 13.81
C LEU A 556 3.77 23.11 13.73
N ASN A 557 3.81 22.00 14.47
CA ASN A 557 2.63 21.16 14.67
C ASN A 557 1.70 21.87 15.66
N LEU A 558 0.68 22.54 15.13
CA LEU A 558 -0.26 23.36 15.90
C LEU A 558 -1.43 22.53 16.48
N SER A 559 -1.16 21.33 16.98
CA SER A 559 -2.19 20.50 17.63
C SER A 559 -2.47 20.89 19.10
N ASN A 560 -1.79 21.92 19.62
CA ASN A 560 -1.84 22.30 21.03
C ASN A 560 -2.84 23.43 21.26
N SER A 561 -3.62 23.32 22.34
CA SER A 561 -4.50 24.39 22.78
C SER A 561 -3.77 25.39 23.68
N ILE A 562 -4.08 26.69 23.57
CA ILE A 562 -3.54 27.75 24.43
C ILE A 562 -4.61 28.19 25.43
N GLN A 563 -4.31 28.13 26.73
CA GLN A 563 -5.18 28.69 27.76
C GLN A 563 -4.98 30.21 27.82
N LEU A 564 -6.02 30.97 27.45
CA LEU A 564 -6.07 32.41 27.64
C LEU A 564 -6.87 32.72 28.91
N LYS A 565 -6.26 33.49 29.82
CA LYS A 565 -6.85 33.89 31.10
C LYS A 565 -7.59 35.21 30.95
N LYS A 566 -8.54 35.49 31.83
CA LYS A 566 -9.16 36.80 31.97
C LYS A 566 -8.08 37.86 32.18
N ARG A 567 -8.25 39.01 31.51
CA ARG A 567 -7.29 40.12 31.38
C ARG A 567 -6.18 39.83 30.36
N TRP A 568 -5.01 40.41 30.56
CA TRP A 568 -3.92 40.40 29.58
C TRP A 568 -3.21 39.05 29.50
N ASN A 569 -3.01 38.61 28.27
CA ASN A 569 -2.21 37.45 27.91
C ASN A 569 -1.17 37.88 26.88
N LEU A 570 -0.01 37.23 26.91
CA LEU A 570 0.99 37.34 25.86
C LEU A 570 0.78 36.17 24.87
N PHE A 571 0.36 36.46 23.65
CA PHE A 571 -0.09 35.48 22.66
C PHE A 571 0.93 35.34 21.51
N PRO A 572 1.42 34.12 21.23
CA PRO A 572 2.29 33.84 20.08
C PRO A 572 1.47 33.64 18.81
N TYR A 573 1.75 34.38 17.73
CA TYR A 573 1.15 34.09 16.42
C TYR A 573 1.98 33.06 15.64
N SER A 574 1.62 31.78 15.75
CA SER A 574 2.44 30.65 15.29
C SER A 574 2.15 30.18 13.85
N LEU A 575 1.28 30.89 13.13
CA LEU A 575 1.00 30.63 11.71
C LEU A 575 2.00 31.36 10.80
N VAL A 576 2.21 30.79 9.62
CA VAL A 576 3.22 31.26 8.63
C VAL A 576 2.63 32.15 7.53
N SER A 577 1.31 32.33 7.54
CA SER A 577 0.59 33.30 6.71
C SER A 577 -0.09 34.31 7.62
N ALA A 578 -0.28 35.55 7.15
CA ALA A 578 -1.03 36.55 7.90
C ALA A 578 -2.53 36.21 7.92
N GLN A 579 -3.22 36.48 9.02
CA GLN A 579 -4.64 36.20 9.20
C GLN A 579 -5.32 37.32 10.00
N LYS A 580 -6.59 37.60 9.73
CA LYS A 580 -7.36 38.54 10.54
C LYS A 580 -7.62 37.95 11.92
N ALA A 581 -7.51 38.77 12.95
CA ALA A 581 -7.73 38.32 14.32
C ALA A 581 -9.16 37.77 14.54
N ILE A 582 -10.17 38.36 13.89
CA ILE A 582 -11.55 37.88 13.98
C ILE A 582 -11.74 36.48 13.40
N ASP A 583 -11.00 36.15 12.34
CA ASP A 583 -11.05 34.84 11.70
C ASP A 583 -10.28 33.81 12.54
N LEU A 584 -9.13 34.20 13.09
CA LEU A 584 -8.34 33.32 13.95
C LEU A 584 -9.12 32.93 15.22
N PHE A 585 -9.75 33.91 15.88
CA PHE A 585 -10.48 33.69 17.12
C PHE A 585 -11.98 33.46 16.90
N ALA A 586 -12.43 33.01 15.74
CA ALA A 586 -13.86 32.98 15.37
C ALA A 586 -14.77 32.34 16.45
N GLU A 587 -14.35 31.21 17.03
CA GLU A 587 -15.12 30.50 18.08
C GLU A 587 -15.15 31.24 19.43
N ASN A 588 -14.17 32.12 19.68
CA ASN A 588 -13.94 32.78 20.95
C ASN A 588 -13.95 34.31 20.84
N TRP A 589 -14.38 34.87 19.72
CA TRP A 589 -14.20 36.29 19.39
C TRP A 589 -14.89 37.19 20.41
N ASP A 590 -16.04 36.75 20.93
CA ASP A 590 -16.76 37.50 21.96
C ASP A 590 -16.01 37.66 23.27
N ASN A 591 -15.01 36.79 23.50
CA ASN A 591 -14.17 36.81 24.70
C ASN A 591 -12.99 37.78 24.55
N VAL A 592 -12.67 38.24 23.33
CA VAL A 592 -11.53 39.13 23.03
C VAL A 592 -11.99 40.59 23.01
N GLU A 593 -11.49 41.40 23.94
CA GLU A 593 -11.84 42.83 24.02
C GLU A 593 -10.79 43.74 23.40
N LYS A 594 -9.51 43.41 23.53
CA LYS A 594 -8.40 44.23 23.02
C LYS A 594 -7.29 43.34 22.49
N ILE A 595 -6.68 43.76 21.39
CA ILE A 595 -5.45 43.18 20.86
C ILE A 595 -4.47 44.33 20.65
N ARG A 596 -3.23 44.18 21.12
CA ARG A 596 -2.20 45.21 21.00
C ARG A 596 -0.87 44.63 20.53
N SER A 597 -0.23 45.35 19.62
CA SER A 597 1.21 45.31 19.39
C SER A 597 1.79 46.72 19.65
N PHE A 598 3.09 46.91 19.44
CA PHE A 598 3.68 48.26 19.48
C PHE A 598 3.28 49.13 18.30
N ASP A 599 2.86 48.52 17.19
CA ASP A 599 2.53 49.22 15.94
C ASP A 599 1.03 49.49 15.77
N ASN A 600 0.18 48.68 16.40
CA ASN A 600 -1.26 48.72 16.17
C ASN A 600 -2.07 48.25 17.39
N GLN A 601 -3.33 48.69 17.49
CA GLN A 601 -4.27 48.20 18.49
C GLN A 601 -5.70 48.05 17.96
N TYR A 602 -6.35 46.98 18.40
CA TYR A 602 -7.78 46.76 18.32
C TYR A 602 -8.42 46.94 19.70
N ILE A 603 -9.58 47.60 19.74
CA ILE A 603 -10.41 47.77 20.94
C ILE A 603 -11.87 47.56 20.53
N LYS A 604 -12.56 46.59 21.15
CA LYS A 604 -13.96 46.26 20.89
C LYS A 604 -14.84 47.50 21.09
N GLY A 605 -15.66 47.80 20.09
CA GLY A 605 -16.54 48.98 20.08
C GLY A 605 -15.88 50.30 19.67
N SER A 606 -14.58 50.32 19.34
CA SER A 606 -13.95 51.52 18.75
C SER A 606 -14.13 51.57 17.23
N THR A 607 -13.85 52.71 16.60
CA THR A 607 -13.82 52.88 15.14
C THR A 607 -12.75 52.02 14.44
N ASN A 608 -11.84 51.38 15.20
CA ASN A 608 -10.89 50.40 14.67
C ASN A 608 -11.62 49.07 14.42
N ASN A 609 -12.01 48.84 13.17
CA ASN A 609 -12.82 47.69 12.81
C ASN A 609 -12.03 46.37 12.96
N ALA A 610 -12.61 45.38 13.65
CA ALA A 610 -12.01 44.06 13.86
C ALA A 610 -11.56 43.38 12.55
N ASN A 611 -12.30 43.65 11.46
CA ASN A 611 -12.08 43.12 10.13
C ASN A 611 -10.78 43.58 9.46
N THR A 612 -10.08 44.56 10.04
CA THR A 612 -8.81 45.10 9.51
C THR A 612 -7.60 44.79 10.40
N PHE A 613 -7.77 44.19 11.58
CA PHE A 613 -6.64 43.85 12.44
C PHE A 613 -6.04 42.50 12.01
N THR A 614 -4.88 42.55 11.35
CA THR A 614 -4.18 41.38 10.84
C THR A 614 -3.02 40.99 11.76
N LEU A 615 -3.00 39.72 12.14
CA LEU A 615 -1.90 39.07 12.83
C LEU A 615 -0.89 38.59 11.78
N ILE A 616 0.39 38.92 11.99
CA ILE A 616 1.46 38.72 11.01
C ILE A 616 2.43 37.68 11.56
N PRO A 617 2.93 36.74 10.72
CA PRO A 617 3.98 35.81 11.11
C PRO A 617 5.14 36.52 11.79
N THR A 618 5.83 35.81 12.69
CA THR A 618 6.96 36.30 13.51
C THR A 618 6.64 37.37 14.57
N LYS A 619 5.41 37.91 14.62
CA LYS A 619 4.98 38.84 15.68
C LYS A 619 4.21 38.14 16.81
N ALA A 620 4.32 38.70 18.01
CA ALA A 620 3.46 38.35 19.15
C ALA A 620 2.54 39.51 19.52
N TYR A 621 1.51 39.23 20.31
CA TYR A 621 0.45 40.19 20.62
C TYR A 621 0.02 40.11 22.08
N TYR A 622 -0.34 41.26 22.66
CA TYR A 622 -1.06 41.29 23.92
C TYR A 622 -2.56 41.17 23.64
N ILE A 623 -3.22 40.19 24.27
CA ILE A 623 -4.66 39.95 24.12
C ILE A 623 -5.33 40.13 25.47
N TYR A 624 -6.32 41.02 25.54
CA TYR A 624 -7.15 41.20 26.72
C TYR A 624 -8.46 40.42 26.57
N CYS A 625 -8.67 39.46 27.46
CA CYS A 625 -9.85 38.60 27.46
C CYS A 625 -10.81 38.97 28.61
N ASN A 626 -12.13 38.94 28.36
CA ASN A 626 -13.13 39.23 29.40
C ASN A 626 -13.40 38.04 30.35
N LYS A 627 -13.04 36.83 29.94
CA LYS A 627 -13.05 35.59 30.72
C LYS A 627 -11.94 34.64 30.26
N ASP A 628 -11.75 33.57 31.02
CA ASP A 628 -10.85 32.47 30.66
C ASP A 628 -11.46 31.65 29.51
N PHE A 629 -10.65 31.26 28.53
CA PHE A 629 -11.05 30.32 27.48
C PHE A 629 -9.84 29.60 26.88
N ILE A 630 -10.11 28.47 26.23
CA ILE A 630 -9.11 27.69 25.51
C ILE A 630 -9.17 28.06 24.03
N PHE A 631 -8.05 28.51 23.49
CA PHE A 631 -7.86 28.74 22.06
C PHE A 631 -7.28 27.49 21.41
N ASN A 632 -7.90 27.01 20.33
CA ASN A 632 -7.38 25.93 19.50
C ASN A 632 -6.94 26.53 18.17
N TRP A 633 -5.76 26.12 17.69
CA TRP A 633 -5.16 26.62 16.45
C TRP A 633 -5.89 26.18 15.19
#